data_AF-A0A9Q0XE08-F1
#
_entry.id   AF-A0A9Q0XE08-F1
#
_cell.length_a   1.000
_cell.length_b   1.000
_cell.length_c   1.000
_cell.angle_alpha   90.00
_cell.angle_beta   90.00
_cell.angle_gamma   90.00
#
_symmetry.space_group_name_H-M   'P 1'
#
loop_
_entity.id
_entity.type
_entity.pdbx_description
1 polymer ?
#
loop_
_entity_poly.entity_id
_entity_poly.type
_entity_poly.pdbx_seq_one_letter_code
_entity_poly.pdbx_strand_id
1 'polypeptide(L)'
;MRPPPPPPPPFPPPFSGPPPSRGFPSAGGAPPGGSLGGRLPAPPPPPPPPFPTTPAGGLGLPSPPAYPPPPPPLLPPHLPPWPPPPPPPPLPPRPPERPLARWRPEASPPLGRERAGPPLPPEGPARPGGARREEAGGGGGGGGGGGDPWLSRFLARPRGPPPTPPPPPSGPSALGPSRQAARVAAEALRLVARLSAQRGAWRERGGVAAAAEEEEAAAAAESEALLAELRQVTRPLRSEGPAGNPGSPRSGPGGLGLLLRLRLHRSGQKRRRRRQGRQEARQARAAAAARVAEREAQIERWRARRAQEVEDRRREEELKAAADSVLSEVRKKQADTKRMTEILRGLEKLRKLRKEAAGRKGVCPPPAADEAFENEVQAFKTLIKKRTELYEAEERALRVMLEGEQEEERKRDMEKKEKKEKEKLLQQKREIDSKLFGDADEFPFTHILEPFTQYYLQAEYSVSSLIQIRHEWDRYLVPADHPEGHFIPPGWVLPCPPSNDVWATAVR
;
A
#
# COMPACT_ATOMS: atom_id res chain seq x y z
N MET A 1 -23.57 62.62 -5.37
CA MET A 1 -22.95 61.39 -4.84
C MET A 1 -21.77 61.79 -3.96
N ARG A 2 -21.75 61.37 -2.68
CA ARG A 2 -20.62 61.61 -1.76
C ARG A 2 -19.62 60.45 -1.85
N PRO A 3 -18.30 60.69 -1.83
CA PRO A 3 -17.32 59.60 -1.77
C PRO A 3 -17.29 58.94 -0.38
N PRO A 4 -16.94 57.64 -0.30
CA PRO A 4 -16.87 56.92 0.96
C PRO A 4 -15.69 57.37 1.84
N PRO A 5 -15.79 57.25 3.17
CA PRO A 5 -14.74 57.65 4.10
C PRO A 5 -13.54 56.67 4.07
N PRO A 6 -12.33 57.14 4.39
CA PRO A 6 -11.12 56.32 4.41
C PRO A 6 -11.10 55.32 5.59
N PRO A 7 -10.37 54.19 5.45
CA PRO A 7 -10.26 53.18 6.50
C PRO A 7 -9.41 53.65 7.69
N PRO A 8 -9.63 53.09 8.90
CA PRO A 8 -8.88 53.44 10.10
C PRO A 8 -7.44 52.90 10.10
N PRO A 9 -6.51 53.53 10.85
CA PRO A 9 -5.12 53.11 10.92
C PRO A 9 -4.94 51.80 11.71
N PRO A 10 -3.86 51.02 11.43
CA PRO A 10 -3.59 49.77 12.11
C PRO A 10 -3.10 49.97 13.56
N PHE A 11 -3.45 49.02 14.43
CA PHE A 11 -3.05 48.96 15.84
C PHE A 11 -1.53 48.78 16.01
N PRO A 12 -0.91 49.35 17.06
CA PRO A 12 0.49 49.13 17.38
C PRO A 12 0.73 47.73 17.99
N PRO A 13 1.93 47.14 17.81
CA PRO A 13 2.26 45.82 18.37
C PRO A 13 2.44 45.87 19.89
N PRO A 14 2.17 44.76 20.60
CA PRO A 14 2.26 44.70 22.06
C PRO A 14 3.71 44.52 22.55
N PHE A 15 4.07 45.36 23.52
CA PHE A 15 5.03 45.14 24.61
C PHE A 15 6.45 44.64 24.27
N SER A 16 7.37 45.60 24.29
CA SER A 16 8.79 45.46 24.64
C SER A 16 8.99 44.91 26.05
N GLY A 17 9.78 43.84 26.16
CA GLY A 17 10.19 43.23 27.45
C GLY A 17 11.23 44.06 28.23
N PRO A 18 11.45 43.73 29.52
CA PRO A 18 12.32 44.49 30.42
C PRO A 18 13.82 44.20 30.21
N PRO A 19 14.72 45.15 30.56
CA PRO A 19 16.17 44.98 30.42
C PRO A 19 16.81 44.12 31.53
N PRO A 20 17.99 43.51 31.30
CA PRO A 20 18.65 42.65 32.26
C PRO A 20 19.44 43.40 33.36
N SER A 21 19.33 42.90 34.58
CA SER A 21 20.03 43.36 35.78
C SER A 21 21.52 43.01 35.81
N ARG A 22 22.33 43.98 36.26
CA ARG A 22 23.78 43.90 36.51
C ARG A 22 24.12 43.40 37.93
N GLY A 23 25.26 42.71 38.06
CA GLY A 23 26.11 42.58 39.27
C GLY A 23 25.69 41.45 40.23
N PHE A 24 26.55 40.61 40.82
CA PHE A 24 27.92 40.77 41.35
C PHE A 24 28.69 39.42 41.35
N PRO A 25 30.03 39.43 41.51
CA PRO A 25 30.87 38.23 41.59
C PRO A 25 31.03 37.72 43.03
N SER A 26 31.27 36.43 43.20
CA SER A 26 31.77 35.88 44.47
C SER A 26 32.94 34.92 44.25
N ALA A 27 33.90 35.04 45.16
CA ALA A 27 35.24 34.52 45.11
C ALA A 27 35.37 33.16 45.82
N GLY A 28 36.45 32.45 45.48
CA GLY A 28 37.22 31.66 46.45
C GLY A 28 36.90 30.17 46.51
N GLY A 29 37.97 29.36 46.50
CA GLY A 29 37.92 27.97 46.98
C GLY A 29 38.73 26.98 46.13
N ALA A 30 40.02 26.88 46.40
CA ALA A 30 40.90 25.80 45.96
C ALA A 30 40.98 24.70 47.06
N PRO A 31 41.75 23.59 46.89
CA PRO A 31 41.24 22.20 46.90
C PRO A 31 41.85 21.38 48.08
N PRO A 32 41.80 20.02 48.13
CA PRO A 32 42.72 19.17 47.33
C PRO A 32 42.27 17.72 47.04
N GLY A 33 43.04 17.02 46.18
CA GLY A 33 43.36 15.59 46.43
C GLY A 33 43.15 14.61 45.27
N GLY A 34 44.25 13.97 44.83
CA GLY A 34 44.25 12.51 44.70
C GLY A 34 44.44 11.87 43.33
N SER A 35 45.68 11.43 43.11
CA SER A 35 46.04 10.10 42.59
C SER A 35 46.42 9.91 41.11
N LEU A 36 47.59 9.30 40.99
CA LEU A 36 48.42 9.00 39.83
C LEU A 36 48.05 7.63 39.26
N GLY A 37 48.01 7.51 37.93
CA GLY A 37 47.94 6.23 37.22
C GLY A 37 48.48 6.39 35.81
N GLY A 38 49.80 6.23 35.65
CA GLY A 38 50.49 6.36 34.37
C GLY A 38 50.36 5.11 33.50
N ARG A 39 49.92 5.30 32.25
CA ARG A 39 50.18 4.39 31.13
C ARG A 39 50.79 5.22 30.00
N LEU A 40 51.97 4.80 29.54
CA LEU A 40 52.70 5.40 28.43
C LEU A 40 51.93 5.22 27.10
N PRO A 41 51.77 6.26 26.26
CA PRO A 41 51.25 6.09 24.90
C PRO A 41 52.37 5.79 23.89
N ALA A 42 52.05 4.92 22.93
CA ALA A 42 52.87 4.53 21.79
C ALA A 42 53.11 5.72 20.81
N PRO A 43 54.18 5.67 19.98
CA PRO A 43 54.53 6.76 19.08
C PRO A 43 53.54 6.91 17.90
N PRO A 44 53.32 8.14 17.40
CA PRO A 44 52.39 8.42 16.30
C PRO A 44 52.95 8.00 14.93
N PRO A 45 52.07 7.62 13.97
CA PRO A 45 52.46 7.27 12.60
C PRO A 45 52.89 8.50 11.78
N PRO A 46 53.72 8.31 10.73
CA PRO A 46 54.26 9.41 9.92
C PRO A 46 53.20 10.06 9.02
N PRO A 47 53.37 11.36 8.68
CA PRO A 47 52.43 12.10 7.85
C PRO A 47 52.48 11.69 6.36
N PRO A 48 51.36 11.79 5.63
CA PRO A 48 51.31 11.49 4.20
C PRO A 48 52.01 12.55 3.34
N PRO A 49 52.49 12.19 2.13
CA PRO A 49 53.23 13.09 1.25
C PRO A 49 52.34 14.17 0.59
N PRO A 50 52.89 15.35 0.26
CA PRO A 50 52.13 16.42 -0.40
C PRO A 50 51.89 16.13 -1.89
N PHE A 51 50.71 16.51 -2.37
CA PHE A 51 50.31 16.44 -3.78
C PHE A 51 51.13 17.41 -4.66
N PRO A 52 51.39 17.06 -5.93
CA PRO A 52 52.15 17.89 -6.84
C PRO A 52 51.34 19.10 -7.34
N THR A 53 51.94 20.27 -7.25
CA THR A 53 51.52 21.52 -7.87
C THR A 53 51.83 21.51 -9.36
N THR A 54 50.81 21.67 -10.21
CA THR A 54 50.97 21.96 -11.64
C THR A 54 51.09 23.47 -11.87
N PRO A 55 52.04 23.94 -12.70
CA PRO A 55 52.19 25.36 -13.02
C PRO A 55 51.23 25.80 -14.13
N ALA A 56 50.84 27.07 -14.04
CA ALA A 56 49.99 27.78 -14.98
C ALA A 56 50.77 28.30 -16.20
N GLY A 57 50.12 28.27 -17.36
CA GLY A 57 50.56 28.86 -18.64
C GLY A 57 50.16 27.91 -19.77
N GLY A 58 49.51 28.29 -20.87
CA GLY A 58 48.98 29.54 -21.40
C GLY A 58 48.54 29.22 -22.84
N LEU A 59 47.40 29.78 -23.25
CA LEU A 59 46.91 29.96 -24.64
C LEU A 59 46.91 28.78 -25.62
N GLY A 60 45.69 28.40 -26.04
CA GLY A 60 45.43 27.64 -27.26
C GLY A 60 44.25 26.70 -27.09
N LEU A 61 43.08 27.08 -27.62
CA LEU A 61 41.93 26.19 -27.79
C LEU A 61 42.07 25.44 -29.13
N PRO A 62 42.37 24.13 -29.15
CA PRO A 62 42.00 23.28 -30.26
C PRO A 62 40.61 22.67 -30.02
N SER A 63 39.83 22.57 -31.09
CA SER A 63 38.54 21.84 -31.11
C SER A 63 38.73 20.39 -30.66
N PRO A 64 37.75 19.80 -29.94
CA PRO A 64 37.88 18.42 -29.47
C PRO A 64 37.81 17.45 -30.66
N PRO A 65 38.66 16.41 -30.70
CA PRO A 65 38.47 15.30 -31.63
C PRO A 65 37.20 14.54 -31.26
N ALA A 66 36.42 14.18 -32.27
CA ALA A 66 35.26 13.30 -32.11
C ALA A 66 35.73 11.94 -31.57
N TYR A 67 35.44 11.67 -30.30
CA TYR A 67 35.61 10.35 -29.72
C TYR A 67 34.57 9.39 -30.34
N PRO A 68 34.98 8.21 -30.83
CA PRO A 68 34.01 7.16 -31.12
C PRO A 68 33.31 6.72 -29.81
N PRO A 69 32.04 6.31 -29.88
CA PRO A 69 31.30 5.87 -28.70
C PRO A 69 32.01 4.67 -28.04
N PRO A 70 31.94 4.56 -26.70
CA PRO A 70 32.53 3.43 -25.99
C PRO A 70 31.90 2.10 -26.43
N PRO A 71 32.68 1.01 -26.53
CA PRO A 71 32.12 -0.30 -26.83
C PRO A 71 31.12 -0.73 -25.74
N PRO A 72 30.08 -1.51 -26.10
CA PRO A 72 29.13 -2.01 -25.12
C PRO A 72 29.84 -2.89 -24.08
N PRO A 73 29.37 -2.90 -22.82
CA PRO A 73 29.99 -3.70 -21.78
C PRO A 73 29.95 -5.18 -22.18
N LEU A 74 31.13 -5.81 -22.17
CA LEU A 74 31.27 -7.25 -22.38
C LEU A 74 30.48 -7.95 -21.27
N LEU A 75 29.43 -8.67 -21.68
CA LEU A 75 28.69 -9.57 -20.80
C LEU A 75 29.69 -10.60 -20.22
N PRO A 76 29.71 -10.82 -18.90
CA PRO A 76 30.57 -11.83 -18.29
C PRO A 76 30.19 -13.22 -18.81
N PRO A 77 31.16 -14.12 -19.01
CA PRO A 77 30.90 -15.48 -19.46
C PRO A 77 30.03 -16.22 -18.44
N HIS A 78 29.07 -16.99 -18.97
CA HIS A 78 28.09 -17.80 -18.26
C HIS A 78 28.62 -18.39 -16.95
N LEU A 79 28.10 -17.89 -15.83
CA LEU A 79 28.23 -18.55 -14.54
C LEU A 79 27.50 -19.90 -14.60
N PRO A 80 28.10 -20.99 -14.10
CA PRO A 80 27.41 -22.28 -14.01
C PRO A 80 26.18 -22.17 -13.09
N PRO A 81 25.12 -22.95 -13.35
CA PRO A 81 23.92 -22.92 -12.53
C PRO A 81 24.25 -23.26 -11.08
N TRP A 82 23.72 -22.45 -10.16
CA TRP A 82 23.85 -22.68 -8.73
C TRP A 82 23.38 -24.09 -8.36
N PRO A 83 24.12 -24.84 -7.51
CA PRO A 83 23.66 -26.13 -7.04
C PRO A 83 22.35 -25.96 -6.26
N PRO A 84 21.39 -26.89 -6.41
CA PRO A 84 20.13 -26.81 -5.70
C PRO A 84 20.38 -26.86 -4.18
N PRO A 85 19.58 -26.13 -3.37
CA PRO A 85 19.74 -26.12 -1.93
C PRO A 85 19.53 -27.55 -1.36
N PRO A 86 20.25 -27.91 -0.28
CA PRO A 86 20.10 -29.22 0.33
C PRO A 86 18.67 -29.43 0.84
N PRO A 87 18.15 -30.67 0.78
CA PRO A 87 16.80 -30.96 1.24
C PRO A 87 16.68 -30.68 2.75
N PRO A 88 15.51 -30.18 3.20
CA PRO A 88 15.30 -29.89 4.62
C PRO A 88 15.38 -31.19 5.45
N PRO A 89 15.86 -31.11 6.71
CA PRO A 89 15.94 -32.28 7.57
C PRO A 89 14.56 -32.90 7.82
N PRO A 90 14.48 -34.24 7.99
CA PRO A 90 13.21 -34.93 8.21
C PRO A 90 12.56 -34.44 9.50
N LEU A 91 11.28 -34.07 9.40
CA LEU A 91 10.47 -33.67 10.55
C LEU A 91 10.33 -34.83 11.55
N PRO A 92 10.38 -34.56 12.87
CA PRO A 92 10.20 -35.59 13.88
C PRO A 92 8.79 -36.22 13.80
N PRO A 93 8.63 -37.50 14.19
CA PRO A 93 7.38 -38.21 14.08
C PRO A 93 6.27 -37.55 14.91
N ARG A 94 5.11 -37.34 14.28
CA ARG A 94 3.91 -36.82 14.94
C ARG A 94 3.46 -37.78 16.05
N PRO A 95 3.18 -37.30 17.28
CA PRO A 95 2.56 -38.12 18.30
C PRO A 95 1.10 -38.46 17.92
N PRO A 96 0.56 -39.60 18.39
CA PRO A 96 -0.78 -40.06 18.04
C PRO A 96 -1.86 -39.12 18.56
N GLU A 97 -2.81 -38.77 17.68
CA GLU A 97 -3.96 -37.93 18.00
C GLU A 97 -4.84 -38.58 19.09
N ARG A 98 -4.97 -37.89 20.22
CA ARG A 98 -6.00 -38.21 21.24
C ARG A 98 -7.34 -37.60 20.83
N PRO A 99 -8.46 -38.32 20.98
CA PRO A 99 -9.78 -37.80 20.65
C PRO A 99 -10.19 -36.68 21.63
N LEU A 100 -10.74 -35.60 21.07
CA LEU A 100 -11.20 -34.40 21.77
C LEU A 100 -12.26 -34.74 22.82
N ALA A 101 -11.91 -34.54 24.09
CA ALA A 101 -12.83 -34.63 25.21
C ALA A 101 -13.82 -33.44 25.20
N ARG A 102 -15.09 -33.82 25.36
CA ARG A 102 -16.28 -32.98 25.48
C ARG A 102 -16.21 -32.13 26.75
N TRP A 103 -16.21 -30.80 26.59
CA TRP A 103 -16.27 -29.86 27.71
C TRP A 103 -17.60 -29.98 28.47
N ARG A 104 -17.52 -30.06 29.81
CA ARG A 104 -18.62 -29.98 30.78
C ARG A 104 -18.21 -28.92 31.81
N PRO A 105 -19.08 -27.97 32.21
CA PRO A 105 -18.73 -27.00 33.24
C PRO A 105 -19.20 -27.52 34.61
N GLU A 106 -18.29 -27.65 35.57
CA GLU A 106 -18.70 -27.66 36.98
C GLU A 106 -17.61 -27.12 37.92
N ALA A 107 -18.08 -26.26 38.83
CA ALA A 107 -17.66 -25.96 40.20
C ALA A 107 -16.18 -25.72 40.52
N SER A 108 -15.92 -24.51 41.02
CA SER A 108 -14.71 -24.12 41.74
C SER A 108 -14.53 -24.89 43.06
N PRO A 109 -13.29 -25.25 43.45
CA PRO A 109 -12.96 -25.72 44.79
C PRO A 109 -12.32 -24.63 45.68
N PRO A 110 -12.28 -24.83 47.01
CA PRO A 110 -11.80 -23.84 47.97
C PRO A 110 -10.31 -24.00 48.36
N LEU A 111 -9.73 -22.86 48.75
CA LEU A 111 -8.69 -22.57 49.76
C LEU A 111 -7.56 -23.59 50.05
N GLY A 112 -6.31 -23.12 49.91
CA GLY A 112 -5.13 -23.66 50.59
C GLY A 112 -3.85 -22.84 50.36
N ARG A 113 -3.33 -22.24 51.46
CA ARG A 113 -1.97 -21.74 51.80
C ARG A 113 -0.80 -22.20 50.88
N GLU A 114 0.32 -21.49 50.67
CA GLU A 114 1.12 -20.66 51.60
C GLU A 114 2.24 -19.85 50.86
N ARG A 115 2.67 -18.74 51.49
CA ARG A 115 4.01 -18.10 51.55
C ARG A 115 4.53 -17.07 50.51
N ALA A 116 4.97 -15.96 51.15
CA ALA A 116 6.13 -15.07 50.92
C ALA A 116 5.94 -13.83 50.00
N GLY A 117 5.85 -12.64 50.63
CA GLY A 117 6.14 -11.32 50.02
C GLY A 117 7.66 -11.02 50.02
N PRO A 118 8.16 -9.76 49.94
CA PRO A 118 7.50 -8.42 49.95
C PRO A 118 8.13 -7.47 48.85
N PRO A 119 8.20 -6.11 48.94
CA PRO A 119 7.44 -5.10 49.70
C PRO A 119 6.86 -3.94 48.82
N LEU A 120 5.96 -3.14 49.41
CA LEU A 120 5.53 -1.80 48.95
C LEU A 120 6.24 -0.70 49.76
N PRO A 121 6.34 0.54 49.25
CA PRO A 121 6.36 1.77 50.04
C PRO A 121 5.02 2.55 49.97
N PRO A 122 4.83 3.57 50.84
CA PRO A 122 3.60 3.69 51.63
C PRO A 122 2.64 4.82 51.22
N GLU A 123 1.37 4.65 51.58
CA GLU A 123 0.37 5.73 51.65
C GLU A 123 0.52 6.56 52.94
N GLY A 124 0.26 7.87 52.81
CA GLY A 124 -0.09 8.78 53.89
C GLY A 124 -1.51 9.36 53.71
N PRO A 125 -2.11 10.00 54.74
CA PRO A 125 -3.50 9.70 55.09
C PRO A 125 -4.51 10.87 54.97
N ALA A 126 -5.79 10.45 54.88
CA ALA A 126 -6.98 11.02 55.54
C ALA A 126 -7.59 12.39 55.13
N ARG A 127 -8.79 12.29 54.49
CA ARG A 127 -10.12 12.89 54.83
C ARG A 127 -10.26 14.44 54.96
N PRO A 128 -11.49 15.03 55.09
CA PRO A 128 -12.83 14.69 54.55
C PRO A 128 -13.63 15.93 54.02
N GLY A 129 -14.75 15.68 53.33
CA GLY A 129 -16.01 16.44 53.46
C GLY A 129 -16.21 17.74 52.67
N GLY A 130 -17.40 17.91 52.08
CA GLY A 130 -17.83 19.20 51.53
C GLY A 130 -19.04 19.13 50.60
N ALA A 131 -20.16 19.71 51.00
CA ALA A 131 -21.50 19.55 50.42
C ALA A 131 -21.84 20.52 49.25
N ARG A 132 -23.00 20.23 48.62
CA ARG A 132 -24.00 21.13 47.96
C ARG A 132 -23.74 21.58 46.50
N ARG A 133 -24.65 21.22 45.56
CA ARG A 133 -25.85 21.96 45.02
C ARG A 133 -25.38 23.03 44.00
N GLU A 134 -25.84 23.19 42.75
CA GLU A 134 -27.12 23.00 42.03
C GLU A 134 -26.87 22.91 40.49
N GLU A 135 -27.82 22.30 39.78
CA GLU A 135 -28.44 22.66 38.47
C GLU A 135 -27.54 23.08 37.26
N ALA A 136 -27.77 22.69 36.01
CA ALA A 136 -28.82 21.96 35.30
C ALA A 136 -28.28 21.58 33.89
N GLY A 137 -28.91 20.62 33.22
CA GLY A 137 -28.96 20.62 31.75
C GLY A 137 -28.55 19.33 31.04
N GLY A 138 -29.55 18.54 30.67
CA GLY A 138 -29.69 17.95 29.32
C GLY A 138 -28.71 16.87 28.87
N GLY A 139 -29.23 15.66 28.66
CA GLY A 139 -28.59 14.68 27.78
C GLY A 139 -28.92 13.24 28.14
N GLY A 140 -29.91 12.67 27.46
CA GLY A 140 -30.34 11.29 27.65
C GLY A 140 -29.21 10.29 27.40
N GLY A 141 -28.88 9.53 28.43
CA GLY A 141 -28.05 8.32 28.35
C GLY A 141 -28.93 7.09 28.58
N GLY A 142 -29.57 6.61 27.52
CA GLY A 142 -30.22 5.30 27.52
C GLY A 142 -29.15 4.21 27.57
N GLY A 143 -28.97 3.61 28.74
CA GLY A 143 -28.15 2.41 28.91
C GLY A 143 -28.74 1.26 28.09
N GLY A 144 -27.93 0.75 27.15
CA GLY A 144 -28.26 -0.35 26.26
C GLY A 144 -28.48 -1.67 27.01
N GLY A 145 -29.72 -1.89 27.43
CA GLY A 145 -30.28 -3.23 27.61
C GLY A 145 -30.81 -3.72 26.26
N GLY A 146 -29.96 -4.44 25.52
CA GLY A 146 -30.29 -4.94 24.19
C GLY A 146 -29.46 -6.17 23.85
N GLY A 147 -29.45 -7.16 24.75
CA GLY A 147 -28.96 -8.49 24.40
C GLY A 147 -29.83 -9.07 23.29
N ASP A 148 -29.21 -9.33 22.14
CA ASP A 148 -29.84 -9.84 20.93
C ASP A 148 -30.79 -11.03 21.18
N PRO A 149 -32.12 -10.87 21.05
CA PRO A 149 -33.07 -11.97 21.19
C PRO A 149 -32.90 -13.05 20.10
N TRP A 150 -32.08 -12.79 19.08
CA TRP A 150 -31.69 -13.75 18.07
C TRP A 150 -30.72 -14.82 18.61
N LEU A 151 -29.76 -14.48 19.47
CA LEU A 151 -28.78 -15.45 19.99
C LEU A 151 -29.44 -16.50 20.91
N SER A 152 -30.38 -16.08 21.76
CA SER A 152 -31.17 -17.00 22.58
C SER A 152 -32.10 -17.88 21.75
N ARG A 153 -32.64 -17.36 20.63
CA ARG A 153 -33.48 -18.15 19.69
C ARG A 153 -32.66 -19.12 18.82
N PHE A 154 -31.36 -18.84 18.63
CA PHE A 154 -30.46 -19.71 17.88
C PHE A 154 -29.96 -20.88 18.73
N LEU A 155 -29.69 -20.65 20.03
CA LEU A 155 -29.19 -21.66 20.95
C LEU A 155 -30.28 -22.57 21.55
N ALA A 156 -31.54 -22.11 21.62
CA ALA A 156 -32.65 -22.89 22.17
C ALA A 156 -33.31 -23.89 21.20
N ARG A 157 -32.80 -24.05 19.97
CA ARG A 157 -33.42 -24.94 18.97
C ARG A 157 -32.92 -26.39 19.17
N PRO A 158 -33.77 -27.35 19.57
CA PRO A 158 -33.36 -28.74 19.68
C PRO A 158 -32.96 -29.24 18.29
N ARG A 159 -31.74 -29.78 18.15
CA ARG A 159 -31.36 -30.59 16.99
C ARG A 159 -32.16 -31.89 17.06
N GLY A 160 -33.35 -31.89 16.45
CA GLY A 160 -34.06 -33.12 16.15
C GLY A 160 -33.20 -34.05 15.28
N PRO A 161 -33.44 -35.37 15.34
CA PRO A 161 -32.72 -36.34 14.53
C PRO A 161 -32.82 -35.99 13.03
N PRO A 162 -31.80 -36.32 12.22
CA PRO A 162 -31.80 -36.01 10.80
C PRO A 162 -33.08 -36.56 10.16
N PRO A 163 -33.76 -35.79 9.29
CA PRO A 163 -34.94 -36.28 8.60
C PRO A 163 -34.54 -37.55 7.85
N THR A 164 -35.22 -38.64 8.17
CA THR A 164 -35.17 -39.88 7.40
C THR A 164 -35.42 -39.54 5.93
N PRO A 165 -34.64 -40.09 4.99
CA PRO A 165 -34.88 -39.82 3.57
C PRO A 165 -36.31 -40.23 3.24
N PRO A 166 -37.08 -39.40 2.52
CA PRO A 166 -38.45 -39.75 2.16
C PRO A 166 -38.44 -41.09 1.42
N PRO A 167 -39.41 -41.99 1.69
CA PRO A 167 -39.58 -43.16 0.86
C PRO A 167 -39.75 -42.70 -0.60
N PRO A 168 -39.12 -43.38 -1.58
CA PRO A 168 -39.20 -42.97 -2.97
C PRO A 168 -40.69 -42.87 -3.38
N PRO A 169 -41.09 -41.85 -4.15
CA PRO A 169 -42.47 -41.71 -4.58
C PRO A 169 -42.87 -42.96 -5.37
N SER A 170 -43.76 -43.76 -4.80
CA SER A 170 -44.56 -44.76 -5.48
C SER A 170 -45.60 -44.06 -6.36
N GLY A 171 -45.11 -43.40 -7.41
CA GLY A 171 -45.89 -43.00 -8.57
C GLY A 171 -45.93 -44.14 -9.59
N PRO A 172 -46.99 -44.23 -10.41
CA PRO A 172 -47.24 -45.37 -11.29
C PRO A 172 -46.05 -45.56 -12.21
N SER A 173 -45.55 -46.80 -12.28
CA SER A 173 -44.59 -47.32 -13.25
C SER A 173 -44.46 -46.42 -14.47
N ALA A 174 -43.48 -45.53 -14.44
CA ALA A 174 -43.03 -44.85 -15.64
C ALA A 174 -42.52 -45.97 -16.55
N LEU A 175 -43.35 -46.34 -17.52
CA LEU A 175 -43.13 -47.38 -18.53
C LEU A 175 -41.63 -47.56 -18.74
N GLY A 176 -41.06 -48.54 -18.03
CA GLY A 176 -39.70 -48.94 -18.26
C GLY A 176 -39.58 -49.25 -19.75
N PRO A 177 -38.41 -49.04 -20.39
CA PRO A 177 -38.21 -49.64 -21.69
C PRO A 177 -38.67 -51.09 -21.55
N SER A 178 -39.61 -51.54 -22.41
CA SER A 178 -40.07 -52.93 -22.43
C SER A 178 -38.86 -53.81 -22.13
N ARG A 179 -38.99 -54.87 -21.32
CA ARG A 179 -37.85 -55.76 -20.99
C ARG A 179 -37.05 -56.12 -22.25
N GLN A 180 -37.71 -56.14 -23.41
CA GLN A 180 -37.15 -56.16 -24.75
C GLN A 180 -36.19 -55.00 -25.10
N ALA A 181 -36.60 -53.74 -24.98
CA ALA A 181 -35.75 -52.57 -25.23
C ALA A 181 -34.54 -52.48 -24.27
N ALA A 182 -34.66 -52.95 -23.02
CA ALA A 182 -33.53 -53.03 -22.10
C ALA A 182 -32.51 -54.12 -22.51
N ARG A 183 -33.00 -55.29 -22.99
CA ARG A 183 -32.16 -56.36 -23.54
C ARG A 183 -31.44 -55.91 -24.81
N VAL A 184 -32.17 -55.30 -25.75
CA VAL A 184 -31.62 -54.74 -26.99
C VAL A 184 -30.56 -53.67 -26.71
N ALA A 185 -30.77 -52.80 -25.71
CA ALA A 185 -29.77 -51.80 -25.32
C ALA A 185 -28.52 -52.43 -24.69
N ALA A 186 -28.67 -53.49 -23.88
CA ALA A 186 -27.54 -54.20 -23.28
C ALA A 186 -26.71 -54.95 -24.33
N GLU A 187 -27.35 -55.59 -25.31
CA GLU A 187 -26.69 -56.24 -26.45
C GLU A 187 -25.97 -55.22 -27.33
N ALA A 188 -26.61 -54.10 -27.66
CA ALA A 188 -25.98 -53.02 -28.40
C ALA A 188 -24.74 -52.45 -27.67
N LEU A 189 -24.81 -52.27 -26.35
CA LEU A 189 -23.66 -51.81 -25.54
C LEU A 189 -22.52 -52.82 -25.50
N ARG A 190 -22.82 -54.13 -25.47
CA ARG A 190 -21.81 -55.20 -25.57
C ARG A 190 -21.09 -55.18 -26.91
N LEU A 191 -21.83 -55.01 -28.01
CA LEU A 191 -21.25 -54.89 -29.36
C LEU A 191 -20.39 -53.63 -29.51
N VAL A 192 -20.84 -52.49 -28.96
CA VAL A 192 -20.04 -51.24 -28.92
C VAL A 192 -18.77 -51.43 -28.08
N ALA A 193 -18.84 -52.11 -26.95
CA ALA A 193 -17.67 -52.42 -26.13
C ALA A 193 -16.67 -53.29 -26.89
N ARG A 194 -17.13 -54.35 -27.58
CA ARG A 194 -16.30 -55.24 -28.40
C ARG A 194 -15.61 -54.50 -29.54
N LEU A 195 -16.34 -53.65 -30.27
CA LEU A 195 -15.79 -52.76 -31.29
C LEU A 195 -14.76 -51.77 -30.72
N SER A 196 -15.03 -51.19 -29.55
CA SER A 196 -14.10 -50.25 -28.91
C SER A 196 -12.80 -50.91 -28.44
N ALA A 197 -12.88 -52.14 -27.95
CA ALA A 197 -11.74 -52.95 -27.55
C ALA A 197 -10.90 -53.37 -28.76
N GLN A 198 -11.55 -53.81 -29.86
CA GLN A 198 -10.89 -54.10 -31.12
C GLN A 198 -10.17 -52.86 -31.66
N ARG A 199 -10.82 -51.70 -31.70
CA ARG A 199 -10.20 -50.42 -32.14
C ARG A 199 -9.08 -49.93 -31.20
N GLY A 200 -9.14 -50.25 -29.91
CA GLY A 200 -8.05 -50.05 -28.97
C GLY A 200 -6.85 -50.93 -29.30
N ALA A 201 -7.08 -52.24 -29.45
CA ALA A 201 -6.07 -53.23 -29.79
C ALA A 201 -5.44 -53.00 -31.18
N TRP A 202 -6.19 -52.44 -32.13
CA TRP A 202 -5.67 -52.00 -33.44
C TRP A 202 -4.77 -50.76 -33.32
N ARG A 203 -5.13 -49.78 -32.50
CA ARG A 203 -4.26 -48.61 -32.22
C ARG A 203 -2.97 -48.97 -31.49
N GLU A 204 -3.02 -50.00 -30.64
CA GLU A 204 -1.83 -50.53 -29.96
C GLU A 204 -0.95 -51.38 -30.90
N ARG A 205 -1.50 -51.94 -31.99
CA ARG A 205 -0.77 -52.78 -32.98
C ARG A 205 -0.24 -52.04 -34.21
N GLY A 206 -0.69 -50.81 -34.48
CA GLY A 206 -0.38 -50.02 -35.68
C GLY A 206 1.08 -49.53 -35.84
N GLY A 207 2.06 -50.36 -35.50
CA GLY A 207 3.50 -50.08 -35.64
C GLY A 207 4.30 -51.17 -36.36
N VAL A 208 3.69 -52.21 -36.94
CA VAL A 208 4.41 -53.31 -37.63
C VAL A 208 3.84 -53.52 -39.05
N ALA A 209 4.62 -53.20 -40.07
CA ALA A 209 4.13 -52.84 -41.41
C ALA A 209 4.36 -53.89 -42.53
N ALA A 210 4.29 -55.20 -42.28
CA ALA A 210 4.60 -56.18 -43.35
C ALA A 210 3.68 -57.41 -43.46
N ALA A 211 2.75 -57.63 -42.52
CA ALA A 211 1.68 -58.64 -42.62
C ALA A 211 0.28 -57.97 -42.64
N ALA A 212 0.25 -56.70 -43.04
CA ALA A 212 -0.85 -55.79 -42.72
C ALA A 212 -2.07 -55.94 -43.62
N GLU A 213 -1.92 -56.19 -44.92
CA GLU A 213 -3.06 -56.13 -45.86
C GLU A 213 -4.14 -57.21 -45.58
N GLU A 214 -3.75 -58.48 -45.36
CA GLU A 214 -4.73 -59.54 -45.10
C GLU A 214 -5.32 -59.49 -43.68
N GLU A 215 -4.51 -59.14 -42.66
CA GLU A 215 -5.01 -58.98 -41.29
C GLU A 215 -5.86 -57.71 -41.12
N GLU A 216 -5.55 -56.64 -41.85
CA GLU A 216 -6.33 -55.40 -41.91
C GLU A 216 -7.65 -55.62 -42.64
N ALA A 217 -7.65 -56.35 -43.76
CA ALA A 217 -8.88 -56.75 -44.43
C ALA A 217 -9.75 -57.66 -43.54
N ALA A 218 -9.15 -58.64 -42.84
CA ALA A 218 -9.87 -59.52 -41.92
C ALA A 218 -10.49 -58.75 -40.74
N ALA A 219 -9.74 -57.85 -40.12
CA ALA A 219 -10.29 -57.05 -39.02
C ALA A 219 -11.25 -55.94 -39.47
N ALA A 220 -11.06 -55.38 -40.66
CA ALA A 220 -12.05 -54.50 -41.27
C ALA A 220 -13.37 -55.26 -41.47
N ALA A 221 -13.31 -56.48 -42.02
CA ALA A 221 -14.48 -57.36 -42.19
C ALA A 221 -15.12 -57.74 -40.84
N GLU A 222 -14.34 -58.07 -39.80
CA GLU A 222 -14.86 -58.33 -38.45
C GLU A 222 -15.50 -57.08 -37.83
N SER A 223 -14.90 -55.91 -38.01
CA SER A 223 -15.45 -54.65 -37.51
C SER A 223 -16.74 -54.27 -38.25
N GLU A 224 -16.80 -54.53 -39.56
CA GLU A 224 -17.98 -54.32 -40.39
C GLU A 224 -19.10 -55.30 -40.02
N ALA A 225 -18.76 -56.57 -39.75
CA ALA A 225 -19.69 -57.58 -39.25
C ALA A 225 -20.29 -57.17 -37.88
N LEU A 226 -19.45 -56.72 -36.95
CA LEU A 226 -19.91 -56.20 -35.65
C LEU A 226 -20.75 -54.92 -35.78
N LEU A 227 -20.44 -54.05 -36.75
CA LEU A 227 -21.25 -52.87 -37.06
C LEU A 227 -22.58 -53.26 -37.72
N ALA A 228 -22.60 -54.28 -38.58
CA ALA A 228 -23.81 -54.83 -39.18
C ALA A 228 -24.71 -55.45 -38.12
N GLU A 229 -24.15 -56.25 -37.20
CA GLU A 229 -24.85 -56.82 -36.05
C GLU A 229 -25.40 -55.72 -35.14
N LEU A 230 -24.61 -54.68 -34.85
CA LEU A 230 -25.07 -53.52 -34.08
C LEU A 230 -26.21 -52.77 -34.80
N ARG A 231 -26.15 -52.62 -36.13
CA ARG A 231 -27.24 -52.02 -36.93
C ARG A 231 -28.50 -52.86 -36.87
N GLN A 232 -28.39 -54.20 -36.90
CA GLN A 232 -29.52 -55.11 -36.76
C GLN A 232 -30.14 -55.05 -35.36
N VAL A 233 -29.33 -55.13 -34.30
CA VAL A 233 -29.79 -55.04 -32.90
C VAL A 233 -30.42 -53.67 -32.63
N THR A 234 -29.88 -52.58 -33.20
CA THR A 234 -30.45 -51.22 -33.02
C THR A 234 -31.56 -50.87 -34.02
N ARG A 235 -31.86 -51.72 -35.01
CA ARG A 235 -32.94 -51.55 -35.99
C ARG A 235 -34.31 -51.27 -35.36
N PRO A 236 -34.78 -52.02 -34.34
CA PRO A 236 -36.05 -51.72 -33.65
C PRO A 236 -36.04 -50.39 -32.87
N LEU A 237 -34.87 -49.80 -32.60
CA LEU A 237 -34.73 -48.48 -31.98
C LEU A 237 -34.65 -47.35 -33.02
N ARG A 238 -34.43 -47.68 -34.30
CA ARG A 238 -34.31 -46.74 -35.43
C ARG A 238 -35.53 -46.74 -36.36
N SER A 239 -36.42 -47.74 -36.27
CA SER A 239 -37.63 -47.79 -37.09
C SER A 239 -38.59 -46.66 -36.66
N GLU A 240 -38.42 -45.50 -37.29
CA GLU A 240 -39.51 -44.59 -37.60
C GLU A 240 -40.48 -45.41 -38.47
N GLY A 241 -41.59 -45.86 -37.90
CA GLY A 241 -42.65 -46.50 -38.70
C GLY A 241 -43.18 -45.50 -39.73
N PRO A 242 -43.55 -45.93 -40.95
CA PRO A 242 -44.16 -45.05 -41.93
C PRO A 242 -45.41 -44.41 -41.33
N ALA A 243 -45.59 -43.13 -41.62
CA ALA A 243 -46.70 -42.30 -41.18
C ALA A 243 -48.05 -43.02 -41.35
N GLY A 244 -48.57 -43.53 -40.24
CA GLY A 244 -49.89 -44.15 -40.15
C GLY A 244 -50.66 -43.52 -38.99
N ASN A 245 -51.58 -42.63 -39.36
CA ASN A 245 -52.73 -42.15 -38.59
C ASN A 245 -52.47 -41.22 -37.36
N PRO A 246 -52.90 -39.94 -37.39
CA PRO A 246 -52.75 -38.98 -36.28
C PRO A 246 -53.85 -39.17 -35.22
N GLY A 247 -53.86 -40.31 -34.53
CA GLY A 247 -54.96 -40.67 -33.64
C GLY A 247 -54.62 -41.61 -32.50
N SER A 248 -53.38 -41.66 -32.00
CA SER A 248 -53.13 -42.31 -30.70
C SER A 248 -51.75 -41.94 -30.13
N PRO A 249 -51.68 -41.12 -29.06
CA PRO A 249 -50.42 -40.71 -28.46
C PRO A 249 -50.07 -41.65 -27.30
N ARG A 250 -49.79 -42.93 -27.57
CA ARG A 250 -49.16 -43.83 -26.57
C ARG A 250 -48.74 -45.14 -27.23
N SER A 251 -47.44 -45.42 -27.21
CA SER A 251 -46.79 -46.69 -27.60
C SER A 251 -46.48 -46.89 -29.09
N GLY A 252 -45.51 -46.13 -29.60
CA GLY A 252 -44.75 -46.48 -30.81
C GLY A 252 -43.23 -46.56 -30.52
N PRO A 253 -42.47 -47.46 -31.19
CA PRO A 253 -41.04 -47.67 -30.96
C PRO A 253 -40.12 -46.46 -31.26
N GLY A 254 -40.58 -45.50 -32.08
CA GLY A 254 -39.86 -44.25 -32.35
C GLY A 254 -39.77 -43.28 -31.16
N GLY A 255 -40.66 -43.39 -30.17
CA GLY A 255 -40.65 -42.53 -28.98
C GLY A 255 -39.44 -42.74 -28.08
N LEU A 256 -38.87 -43.96 -28.05
CA LEU A 256 -37.73 -44.30 -27.21
C LEU A 256 -36.44 -43.59 -27.67
N GLY A 257 -36.22 -43.46 -28.98
CA GLY A 257 -35.05 -42.78 -29.55
C GLY A 257 -35.03 -41.29 -29.22
N LEU A 258 -36.18 -40.62 -29.32
CA LEU A 258 -36.34 -39.21 -28.93
C LEU A 258 -36.11 -39.03 -27.43
N LEU A 259 -36.67 -39.90 -26.57
CA LEU A 259 -36.49 -39.85 -25.12
C LEU A 259 -35.01 -40.04 -24.70
N LEU A 260 -34.26 -40.90 -25.38
CA LEU A 260 -32.82 -41.08 -25.19
C LEU A 260 -32.02 -39.83 -25.57
N ARG A 261 -32.34 -39.19 -26.71
CA ARG A 261 -31.72 -37.92 -27.13
C ARG A 261 -32.01 -36.79 -26.12
N LEU A 262 -33.25 -36.68 -25.65
CA LEU A 262 -33.66 -35.75 -24.60
C LEU A 262 -32.90 -36.00 -23.28
N ARG A 263 -32.70 -37.27 -22.90
CA ARG A 263 -31.95 -37.64 -21.68
C ARG A 263 -30.45 -37.34 -21.80
N LEU A 264 -29.84 -37.59 -22.96
CA LEU A 264 -28.44 -37.22 -23.26
C LEU A 264 -28.26 -35.70 -23.28
N HIS A 265 -29.17 -34.97 -23.91
CA HIS A 265 -29.17 -33.52 -23.92
C HIS A 265 -29.32 -32.95 -22.50
N ARG A 266 -30.25 -33.47 -21.68
CA ARG A 266 -30.39 -33.10 -20.26
C ARG A 266 -29.14 -33.43 -19.44
N SER A 267 -28.50 -34.58 -19.67
CA SER A 267 -27.25 -34.98 -19.02
C SER A 267 -26.07 -34.08 -19.42
N GLY A 268 -25.97 -33.73 -20.71
CA GLY A 268 -25.00 -32.79 -21.26
C GLY A 268 -25.18 -31.39 -20.68
N GLN A 269 -26.41 -30.87 -20.65
CA GLN A 269 -26.75 -29.61 -20.00
C GLN A 269 -26.41 -29.62 -18.51
N LYS A 270 -26.71 -30.71 -17.78
CA LYS A 270 -26.35 -30.88 -16.36
C LYS A 270 -24.84 -30.86 -16.16
N ARG A 271 -24.07 -31.54 -17.03
CA ARG A 271 -22.60 -31.55 -16.98
C ARG A 271 -22.02 -30.18 -17.30
N ARG A 272 -22.58 -29.47 -18.29
CA ARG A 272 -22.20 -28.09 -18.65
C ARG A 272 -22.43 -27.14 -17.47
N ARG A 273 -23.62 -27.15 -16.87
CA ARG A 273 -23.94 -26.36 -15.65
C ARG A 273 -22.99 -26.66 -14.50
N ARG A 274 -22.65 -27.93 -14.27
CA ARG A 274 -21.67 -28.31 -13.22
C ARG A 274 -20.25 -27.86 -13.54
N ARG A 275 -19.83 -27.87 -14.81
CA ARG A 275 -18.52 -27.34 -15.23
C ARG A 275 -18.47 -25.83 -15.05
N GLN A 276 -19.51 -25.12 -15.48
CA GLN A 276 -19.65 -23.67 -15.29
C GLN A 276 -19.63 -23.30 -13.81
N GLY A 277 -20.46 -23.93 -12.96
CA GLY A 277 -20.44 -23.68 -11.52
C GLY A 277 -19.11 -24.01 -10.84
N ARG A 278 -18.35 -25.00 -11.33
CA ARG A 278 -16.98 -25.27 -10.84
C ARG A 278 -15.99 -24.18 -11.28
N GLN A 279 -16.12 -23.65 -12.48
CA GLN A 279 -15.29 -22.55 -12.98
C GLN A 279 -15.59 -21.26 -12.21
N GLU A 280 -16.86 -20.91 -12.05
CA GLU A 280 -17.31 -19.78 -11.24
C GLU A 280 -16.84 -19.90 -9.79
N ALA A 281 -16.97 -21.09 -9.17
CA ALA A 281 -16.46 -21.31 -7.81
C ALA A 281 -14.93 -21.19 -7.72
N ARG A 282 -14.19 -21.60 -8.76
CA ARG A 282 -12.73 -21.41 -8.82
C ARG A 282 -12.38 -19.93 -8.97
N GLN A 283 -13.07 -19.21 -9.84
CA GLN A 283 -12.89 -17.77 -10.04
C GLN A 283 -13.23 -17.00 -8.76
N ALA A 284 -14.33 -17.33 -8.09
CA ALA A 284 -14.72 -16.72 -6.82
C ALA A 284 -13.67 -16.97 -5.71
N ARG A 285 -13.12 -18.19 -5.63
CA ARG A 285 -12.01 -18.49 -4.70
C ARG A 285 -10.74 -17.74 -5.05
N ALA A 286 -10.38 -17.66 -6.33
CA ALA A 286 -9.22 -16.91 -6.79
C ALA A 286 -9.37 -15.41 -6.52
N ALA A 287 -10.55 -14.83 -6.77
CA ALA A 287 -10.85 -13.44 -6.46
C ALA A 287 -10.82 -13.17 -4.95
N ALA A 288 -11.35 -14.08 -4.13
CA ALA A 288 -11.25 -13.97 -2.68
C ALA A 288 -9.79 -14.05 -2.19
N ALA A 289 -9.00 -14.98 -2.74
CA ALA A 289 -7.57 -15.08 -2.42
C ALA A 289 -6.79 -13.83 -2.87
N ALA A 290 -7.10 -13.27 -4.04
CA ALA A 290 -6.51 -12.02 -4.52
C ALA A 290 -6.80 -10.86 -3.57
N ARG A 291 -8.05 -10.72 -3.09
CA ARG A 291 -8.42 -9.69 -2.09
C ARG A 291 -7.67 -9.85 -0.77
N VAL A 292 -7.44 -11.09 -0.33
CA VAL A 292 -6.64 -11.35 0.88
C VAL A 292 -5.17 -10.98 0.63
N ALA A 293 -4.61 -11.42 -0.50
CA ALA A 293 -3.23 -11.11 -0.88
C ALA A 293 -3.01 -9.59 -1.05
N GLU A 294 -3.98 -8.85 -1.57
CA GLU A 294 -3.92 -7.38 -1.65
C GLU A 294 -3.87 -6.74 -0.27
N ARG A 295 -4.70 -7.20 0.68
CA ARG A 295 -4.69 -6.71 2.07
C ARG A 295 -3.38 -7.04 2.76
N GLU A 296 -2.89 -8.27 2.59
CA GLU A 296 -1.60 -8.70 3.13
C GLU A 296 -0.45 -7.90 2.54
N ALA A 297 -0.46 -7.64 1.23
CA ALA A 297 0.52 -6.79 0.56
C ALA A 297 0.46 -5.34 1.06
N GLN A 298 -0.72 -4.80 1.36
CA GLN A 298 -0.86 -3.47 1.97
C GLN A 298 -0.27 -3.44 3.39
N ILE A 299 -0.51 -4.48 4.19
CA ILE A 299 0.06 -4.63 5.52
C ILE A 299 1.59 -4.74 5.43
N GLU A 300 2.11 -5.54 4.51
CA GLU A 300 3.54 -5.74 4.34
C GLU A 300 4.23 -4.46 3.87
N ARG A 301 3.64 -3.72 2.92
CA ARG A 301 4.11 -2.38 2.54
C ARG A 301 4.13 -1.43 3.72
N TRP A 302 3.14 -1.48 4.60
CA TRP A 302 3.11 -0.66 5.81
C TRP A 302 4.21 -1.06 6.80
N ARG A 303 4.42 -2.36 7.02
CA ARG A 303 5.51 -2.88 7.87
C ARG A 303 6.88 -2.49 7.31
N ALA A 304 7.10 -2.64 6.01
CA ALA A 304 8.32 -2.24 5.34
C ALA A 304 8.58 -0.72 5.50
N ARG A 305 7.56 0.12 5.31
CA ARG A 305 7.67 1.57 5.58
C ARG A 305 8.04 1.85 7.03
N ARG A 306 7.42 1.18 8.00
CA ARG A 306 7.74 1.35 9.42
C ARG A 306 9.15 0.88 9.77
N ALA A 307 9.58 -0.26 9.22
CA ALA A 307 10.94 -0.75 9.39
C ALA A 307 11.96 0.24 8.82
N GLN A 308 11.69 0.78 7.64
CA GLN A 308 12.54 1.81 7.02
C GLN A 308 12.59 3.08 7.87
N GLU A 309 11.46 3.58 8.36
CA GLU A 309 11.42 4.76 9.25
C GLU A 309 12.27 4.56 10.53
N VAL A 310 12.25 3.36 11.11
CA VAL A 310 13.07 3.05 12.29
C VAL A 310 14.55 2.97 11.94
N GLU A 311 14.88 2.37 10.80
CA GLU A 311 16.25 2.28 10.32
C GLU A 311 16.82 3.67 10.00
N ASP A 312 16.04 4.52 9.34
CA ASP A 312 16.43 5.89 9.01
C ASP A 312 16.66 6.71 10.28
N ARG A 313 15.78 6.62 11.29
CA ARG A 313 16.00 7.24 12.60
C ARG A 313 17.29 6.74 13.27
N ARG A 314 17.55 5.45 13.21
CA ARG A 314 18.79 4.88 13.76
C ARG A 314 20.02 5.42 13.03
N ARG A 315 19.99 5.52 11.70
CA ARG A 315 21.07 6.13 10.91
C ARG A 315 21.27 7.60 11.28
N GLU A 316 20.20 8.37 11.46
CA GLU A 316 20.26 9.76 11.91
C GLU A 316 20.89 9.88 13.31
N GLU A 317 20.53 9.00 14.24
CA GLU A 317 21.14 8.94 15.58
C GLU A 317 22.63 8.58 15.52
N GLU A 318 23.01 7.62 14.68
CA GLU A 318 24.41 7.23 14.46
C GLU A 318 25.24 8.38 13.86
N LEU A 319 24.67 9.15 12.91
CA LEU A 319 25.31 10.34 12.36
C LEU A 319 25.48 11.45 13.42
N LYS A 320 24.45 11.70 14.24
CA LYS A 320 24.52 12.66 15.35
C LYS A 320 25.60 12.24 16.36
N ALA A 321 25.64 10.97 16.74
CA ALA A 321 26.64 10.44 17.66
C ALA A 321 28.06 10.55 17.08
N ALA A 322 28.24 10.32 15.78
CA ALA A 322 29.53 10.51 15.10
C ALA A 322 29.96 11.99 15.13
N ALA A 323 29.04 12.92 14.86
CA ALA A 323 29.32 14.36 14.92
C ALA A 323 29.70 14.82 16.34
N ASP A 324 28.96 14.36 17.35
CA ASP A 324 29.26 14.63 18.76
C ASP A 324 30.61 14.03 19.20
N SER A 325 30.94 12.84 18.69
CA SER A 325 32.25 12.21 18.93
C SER A 325 33.38 13.11 18.42
N VAL A 326 33.31 13.59 17.18
CA VAL A 326 34.32 14.50 16.60
C VAL A 326 34.41 15.80 17.39
N LEU A 327 33.28 16.42 17.77
CA LEU A 327 33.28 17.62 18.60
C LEU A 327 33.90 17.39 19.99
N SER A 328 33.63 16.23 20.60
CA SER A 328 34.22 15.87 21.90
C SER A 328 35.74 15.71 21.81
N GLU A 329 36.26 15.20 20.70
CA GLU A 329 37.70 15.11 20.45
C GLU A 329 38.34 16.49 20.33
N VAL A 330 37.72 17.42 19.59
CA VAL A 330 38.20 18.81 19.49
C VAL A 330 38.22 19.48 20.86
N ARG A 331 37.15 19.32 21.66
CA ARG A 331 37.10 19.84 23.04
C ARG A 331 38.19 19.23 23.93
N LYS A 332 38.49 17.93 23.76
CA LYS A 332 39.59 17.26 24.47
C LYS A 332 40.95 17.85 24.06
N LYS A 333 41.17 18.11 22.76
CA LYS A 333 42.40 18.78 22.28
C LYS A 333 42.54 20.19 22.87
N GLN A 334 41.45 20.96 22.94
CA GLN A 334 41.46 22.28 23.58
C GLN A 334 41.72 22.20 25.10
N ALA A 335 41.19 21.19 25.78
CA ALA A 335 41.47 20.98 27.20
C ALA A 335 42.96 20.65 27.44
N ASP A 336 43.57 19.88 26.53
CA ASP A 336 45.00 19.55 26.58
C ASP A 336 45.90 20.79 26.36
N THR A 337 45.56 21.69 25.43
CA THR A 337 46.31 22.95 25.25
C THR A 337 46.21 23.85 26.47
N LYS A 338 45.04 23.90 27.13
CA LYS A 338 44.85 24.60 28.41
C LYS A 338 45.74 24.00 29.50
N ARG A 339 45.75 22.67 29.65
CA ARG A 339 46.64 21.97 30.59
C ARG A 339 48.11 22.28 30.32
N MET A 340 48.55 22.27 29.06
CA MET A 340 49.94 22.61 28.71
C MET A 340 50.30 24.05 29.11
N THR A 341 49.35 24.99 28.95
CA THR A 341 49.52 26.38 29.38
C THR A 341 49.67 26.48 30.90
N GLU A 342 48.90 25.71 31.66
CA GLU A 342 49.02 25.64 33.13
C GLU A 342 50.37 25.07 33.59
N ILE A 343 50.87 24.03 32.91
CA ILE A 343 52.19 23.46 33.18
C ILE A 343 53.29 24.50 32.95
N LEU A 344 53.25 25.24 31.83
CA LEU A 344 54.22 26.31 31.57
C LEU A 344 54.21 27.39 32.67
N ARG A 345 53.02 27.82 33.11
CA ARG A 345 52.89 28.75 34.24
C ARG A 345 53.48 28.18 35.53
N GLY A 346 53.33 26.89 35.77
CA GLY A 346 53.96 26.18 36.89
C GLY A 346 55.50 26.20 36.81
N LEU A 347 56.06 25.94 35.62
CA LEU A 347 57.50 25.97 35.38
C LEU A 347 58.10 27.38 35.57
N GLU A 348 57.41 28.42 35.09
CA GLU A 348 57.83 29.81 35.29
C GLU A 348 57.89 30.17 36.78
N LYS A 349 56.86 29.80 37.54
CA LYS A 349 56.84 30.01 39.00
C LYS A 349 57.98 29.26 39.69
N LEU A 350 58.20 28.00 39.32
CA LEU A 350 59.26 27.18 39.88
C LEU A 350 60.64 27.78 39.58
N ARG A 351 60.86 28.29 38.37
CA ARG A 351 62.11 28.97 37.99
C ARG A 351 62.31 30.25 38.82
N LYS A 352 61.29 31.08 38.99
CA LYS A 352 61.34 32.29 39.83
C LYS A 352 61.72 31.96 41.28
N LEU A 353 61.05 30.98 41.89
CA LEU A 353 61.36 30.54 43.25
C LEU A 353 62.80 30.02 43.40
N ARG A 354 63.29 29.26 42.41
CA ARG A 354 64.68 28.77 42.40
C ARG A 354 65.69 29.92 42.29
N LYS A 355 65.39 30.93 41.46
CA LYS A 355 66.22 32.14 41.31
C LYS A 355 66.26 32.95 42.60
N GLU A 356 65.12 33.16 43.26
CA GLU A 356 65.03 33.83 44.56
C GLU A 356 65.79 33.06 45.66
N ALA A 357 65.63 31.73 45.71
CA ALA A 357 66.31 30.89 46.70
C ALA A 357 67.84 30.86 46.49
N ALA A 358 68.31 30.89 45.24
CA ALA A 358 69.73 30.97 44.91
C ALA A 358 70.29 32.36 45.26
N GLY A 359 69.55 33.43 44.97
CA GLY A 359 69.91 34.80 45.37
C GLY A 359 70.05 34.96 46.89
N ARG A 360 69.17 34.34 47.69
CA ARG A 360 69.30 34.30 49.17
C ARG A 360 70.56 33.58 49.65
N LYS A 361 71.10 32.65 48.85
CA LYS A 361 72.36 31.94 49.12
C LYS A 361 73.59 32.64 48.55
N GLY A 362 73.42 33.81 47.93
CA GLY A 362 74.50 34.56 47.27
C GLY A 362 74.99 33.95 45.95
N VAL A 363 74.30 32.94 45.41
CA VAL A 363 74.65 32.29 44.14
C VAL A 363 73.66 32.74 43.08
N CYS A 364 74.12 33.53 42.11
CA CYS A 364 73.29 33.92 40.97
C CYS A 364 73.47 32.91 39.82
N PRO A 365 72.37 32.29 39.32
CA PRO A 365 72.44 31.52 38.09
C PRO A 365 72.99 32.37 36.92
N PRO A 366 73.73 31.78 35.96
CA PRO A 366 74.23 32.50 34.81
C PRO A 366 73.08 33.14 34.00
N PRO A 367 73.19 34.43 33.62
CA PRO A 367 72.12 35.14 32.92
C PRO A 367 71.75 34.49 31.57
N ALA A 368 72.73 33.94 30.85
CA ALA A 368 72.50 33.21 29.60
C ALA A 368 71.56 32.00 29.76
N ALA A 369 71.58 31.33 30.92
CA ALA A 369 70.70 30.19 31.19
C ALA A 369 69.26 30.63 31.52
N ASP A 370 69.06 31.86 31.99
CA ASP A 370 67.73 32.45 32.20
C ASP A 370 67.14 32.91 30.87
N GLU A 371 67.93 33.57 30.02
CA GLU A 371 67.51 33.97 28.68
C GLU A 371 67.13 32.77 27.81
N ALA A 372 67.91 31.68 27.85
CA ALA A 372 67.58 30.45 27.13
C ALA A 372 66.23 29.86 27.58
N PHE A 373 65.98 29.81 28.90
CA PHE A 373 64.71 29.34 29.46
C PHE A 373 63.54 30.23 29.05
N GLU A 374 63.70 31.56 29.14
CA GLU A 374 62.66 32.50 28.72
C GLU A 374 62.35 32.38 27.23
N ASN A 375 63.37 32.26 26.38
CA ASN A 375 63.20 32.07 24.94
C ASN A 375 62.44 30.77 24.62
N GLU A 376 62.77 29.65 25.27
CA GLU A 376 62.06 28.38 25.09
C GLU A 376 60.61 28.47 25.57
N VAL A 377 60.36 29.05 26.75
CA VAL A 377 59.01 29.23 27.29
C VAL A 377 58.17 30.13 26.36
N GLN A 378 58.76 31.20 25.82
CA GLN A 378 58.07 32.05 24.85
C GLN A 378 57.78 31.31 23.55
N ALA A 379 58.73 30.52 23.03
CA ALA A 379 58.49 29.67 21.87
C ALA A 379 57.31 28.69 22.11
N PHE A 380 57.26 28.02 23.26
CA PHE A 380 56.14 27.14 23.61
C PHE A 380 54.82 27.89 23.77
N LYS A 381 54.81 29.08 24.38
CA LYS A 381 53.61 29.94 24.47
C LYS A 381 53.07 30.31 23.09
N THR A 382 53.94 30.69 22.16
CA THR A 382 53.51 31.03 20.79
C THR A 382 52.94 29.81 20.07
N LEU A 383 53.54 28.63 20.25
CA LEU A 383 53.05 27.38 19.65
C LEU A 383 51.70 26.96 20.23
N ILE A 384 51.53 27.03 21.55
CA ILE A 384 50.25 26.72 22.21
C ILE A 384 49.17 27.72 21.78
N LYS A 385 49.50 29.00 21.66
CA LYS A 385 48.57 30.02 21.16
C LYS A 385 48.07 29.68 19.75
N LYS A 386 48.99 29.36 18.84
CA LYS A 386 48.65 28.92 17.47
C LYS A 386 47.75 27.67 17.47
N ARG A 387 48.07 26.66 18.29
CA ARG A 387 47.24 25.44 18.39
C ARG A 387 45.85 25.72 18.96
N THR A 388 45.74 26.60 19.95
CA THR A 388 44.45 27.00 20.52
C THR A 388 43.57 27.70 19.48
N GLU A 389 44.14 28.65 18.72
CA GLU A 389 43.41 29.33 17.63
C GLU A 389 42.94 28.35 16.55
N LEU A 390 43.75 27.35 16.20
CA LEU A 390 43.38 26.31 15.23
C LEU A 390 42.22 25.45 15.73
N TYR A 391 42.27 24.94 16.97
CA TYR A 391 41.19 24.11 17.51
C TYR A 391 39.91 24.91 17.78
N GLU A 392 40.01 26.20 18.09
CA GLU A 392 38.85 27.09 18.18
C GLU A 392 38.22 27.35 16.82
N ALA A 393 39.03 27.47 15.76
CA ALA A 393 38.53 27.60 14.39
C ALA A 393 37.88 26.30 13.89
N GLU A 394 38.50 25.15 14.17
CA GLU A 394 37.96 23.82 13.85
C GLU A 394 36.60 23.59 14.53
N GLU A 395 36.48 23.89 15.83
CA GLU A 395 35.21 23.76 16.55
C GLU A 395 34.13 24.71 16.01
N ARG A 396 34.50 25.95 15.66
CA ARG A 396 33.58 26.92 15.05
C ARG A 396 33.11 26.46 13.67
N ALA A 397 34.00 25.92 12.84
CA ALA A 397 33.66 25.39 11.53
C ALA A 397 32.71 24.20 11.64
N LEU A 398 33.01 23.25 12.53
CA LEU A 398 32.13 22.10 12.79
C LEU A 398 30.75 22.54 13.30
N ARG A 399 30.67 23.48 14.24
CA ARG A 399 29.38 24.00 14.71
C ARG A 399 28.54 24.64 13.60
N VAL A 400 29.14 25.45 12.73
CA VAL A 400 28.44 26.04 11.58
C VAL A 400 27.95 24.97 10.61
N MET A 401 28.75 23.91 10.37
CA MET A 401 28.32 22.79 9.53
C MET A 401 27.13 22.04 10.14
N LEU A 402 27.16 21.73 11.44
CA LEU A 402 26.05 21.07 12.13
C LEU A 402 24.78 21.95 12.17
N GLU A 403 24.93 23.25 12.40
CA GLU A 403 23.82 24.22 12.40
C GLU A 403 23.23 24.38 10.98
N GLY A 404 24.07 24.42 9.95
CA GLY A 404 23.62 24.49 8.56
C GLY A 404 22.83 23.26 8.11
N GLU A 405 23.25 22.06 8.55
CA GLU A 405 22.51 20.82 8.27
C GLU A 405 21.16 20.78 9.01
N GLN A 406 21.10 21.21 10.28
CA GLN A 406 19.85 21.33 11.03
C GLN A 406 18.90 22.38 10.46
N GLU A 407 19.43 23.52 9.99
CA GLU A 407 18.64 24.57 9.33
C GLU A 407 18.03 24.05 8.01
N GLU A 408 18.80 23.27 7.24
CA GLU A 408 18.30 22.65 6.01
C GLU A 408 17.24 21.58 6.28
N GLU A 409 17.44 20.75 7.31
CA GLU A 409 16.45 19.76 7.76
C GLU A 409 15.14 20.43 8.18
N ARG A 410 15.22 21.51 8.97
CA ARG A 410 14.05 22.32 9.35
C ARG A 410 13.33 22.91 8.14
N LYS A 411 14.06 23.40 7.15
CA LYS A 411 13.49 23.92 5.89
C LYS A 411 12.78 22.83 5.10
N ARG A 412 13.39 21.66 4.95
CA ARG A 412 12.79 20.49 4.27
C ARG A 412 11.52 20.02 4.98
N ASP A 413 11.49 20.06 6.30
CA ASP A 413 10.30 19.69 7.08
C ASP A 413 9.18 20.72 6.98
N MET A 414 9.50 22.01 6.94
CA MET A 414 8.53 23.06 6.66
C MET A 414 7.94 22.91 5.24
N GLU A 415 8.77 22.64 4.23
CA GLU A 415 8.31 22.40 2.86
C GLU A 415 7.41 21.15 2.77
N LYS A 416 7.77 20.05 3.46
CA LYS A 416 6.91 18.87 3.56
C LYS A 416 5.57 19.18 4.24
N LYS A 417 5.57 20.02 5.28
CA LYS A 417 4.33 20.45 5.95
C LYS A 417 3.47 21.28 5.01
N GLU A 418 4.04 22.27 4.34
CA GLU A 418 3.34 23.09 3.35
C GLU A 418 2.77 22.24 2.21
N LYS A 419 3.52 21.23 1.73
CA LYS A 419 3.04 20.30 0.71
C LYS A 419 1.85 19.48 1.21
N LYS A 420 1.92 18.96 2.45
CA LYS A 420 0.81 18.23 3.08
C LYS A 420 -0.39 19.14 3.31
N GLU A 421 -0.19 20.39 3.68
CA GLU A 421 -1.28 21.37 3.87
C GLU A 421 -1.92 21.72 2.53
N LYS A 422 -1.14 21.98 1.48
CA LYS A 422 -1.63 22.17 0.11
C LYS A 422 -2.42 20.96 -0.38
N GLU A 423 -1.92 19.75 -0.13
CA GLU A 423 -2.62 18.51 -0.49
C GLU A 423 -3.93 18.35 0.30
N LYS A 424 -3.94 18.63 1.60
CA LYS A 424 -5.16 18.65 2.41
C LYS A 424 -6.17 19.67 1.91
N LEU A 425 -5.71 20.87 1.55
CA LEU A 425 -6.59 21.93 1.05
C LEU A 425 -7.18 21.53 -0.31
N LEU A 426 -6.39 20.92 -1.19
CA LEU A 426 -6.87 20.34 -2.45
C LEU A 426 -7.88 19.22 -2.20
N GLN A 427 -7.63 18.36 -1.21
CA GLN A 427 -8.53 17.28 -0.86
C GLN A 427 -9.84 17.81 -0.28
N GLN A 428 -9.79 18.80 0.62
CA GLN A 428 -10.97 19.50 1.12
C GLN A 428 -11.75 20.18 0.01
N LYS A 429 -11.06 20.81 -0.95
CA LYS A 429 -11.72 21.37 -2.14
C LYS A 429 -12.47 20.28 -2.90
N ARG A 430 -11.82 19.15 -3.19
CA ARG A 430 -12.46 18.01 -3.86
C ARG A 430 -13.66 17.47 -3.08
N GLU A 431 -13.56 17.37 -1.76
CA GLU A 431 -14.66 16.94 -0.90
C GLU A 431 -15.83 17.94 -0.88
N ILE A 432 -15.53 19.25 -0.89
CA ILE A 432 -16.55 20.30 -1.01
C ILE A 432 -17.20 20.24 -2.39
N ASP A 433 -16.41 20.12 -3.46
CA ASP A 433 -16.90 20.02 -4.83
C ASP A 433 -17.79 18.78 -4.99
N SER A 434 -17.39 17.62 -4.44
CA SER A 434 -18.20 16.40 -4.40
C SER A 434 -19.49 16.58 -3.58
N LYS A 435 -19.48 17.29 -2.45
CA LYS A 435 -20.71 17.55 -1.68
C LYS A 435 -21.66 18.54 -2.35
N LEU A 436 -21.14 19.53 -3.07
CA LEU A 436 -21.93 20.57 -3.73
C LEU A 436 -22.49 20.10 -5.08
N PHE A 437 -21.70 19.37 -5.84
CA PHE A 437 -22.02 18.97 -7.21
C PHE A 437 -22.26 17.45 -7.36
N GLY A 438 -21.94 16.64 -6.35
CA GLY A 438 -21.96 15.18 -6.47
C GLY A 438 -20.64 14.62 -7.01
N ASP A 439 -20.48 13.30 -6.94
CA ASP A 439 -19.30 12.64 -7.51
C ASP A 439 -19.35 12.66 -9.03
N ALA A 440 -18.34 13.27 -9.64
CA ALA A 440 -18.21 13.41 -11.09
C ALA A 440 -18.20 12.05 -11.82
N ASP A 441 -17.79 10.98 -11.12
CA ASP A 441 -17.73 9.62 -11.65
C ASP A 441 -19.07 8.86 -11.53
N GLU A 442 -19.93 9.24 -10.58
CA GLU A 442 -21.22 8.56 -10.35
C GLU A 442 -22.37 9.23 -11.12
N PHE A 443 -22.30 10.55 -11.31
CA PHE A 443 -23.28 11.33 -12.06
C PHE A 443 -22.58 12.27 -13.04
N PRO A 444 -22.32 11.81 -14.29
CA PRO A 444 -21.95 12.72 -15.35
C PRO A 444 -23.12 13.70 -15.52
N PHE A 445 -22.98 14.96 -15.09
CA PHE A 445 -23.99 16.01 -15.31
C PHE A 445 -24.43 16.10 -16.78
N THR A 446 -23.57 15.63 -17.69
CA THR A 446 -23.84 15.45 -19.10
C THR A 446 -25.09 14.61 -19.37
N HIS A 447 -25.41 13.59 -18.55
CA HIS A 447 -26.55 12.70 -18.76
C HIS A 447 -27.89 13.31 -18.30
N ILE A 448 -27.90 14.20 -17.29
CA ILE A 448 -29.14 14.88 -16.85
C ILE A 448 -29.54 15.95 -17.87
N LEU A 449 -28.57 16.65 -18.43
CA LEU A 449 -28.81 17.65 -19.46
C LEU A 449 -28.96 17.03 -20.86
N GLU A 450 -28.59 15.76 -21.03
CA GLU A 450 -28.63 15.06 -22.32
C GLU A 450 -30.00 15.15 -23.02
N PRO A 451 -31.16 14.95 -22.35
CA PRO A 451 -32.45 15.09 -23.02
C PRO A 451 -32.72 16.52 -23.51
N PHE A 452 -32.24 17.54 -22.79
CA PHE A 452 -32.35 18.93 -23.20
C PHE A 452 -31.42 19.24 -24.37
N THR A 453 -30.18 18.74 -24.30
CA THR A 453 -29.20 18.85 -25.38
C THR A 453 -29.72 18.16 -26.65
N GLN A 454 -30.26 16.95 -26.53
CA GLN A 454 -30.89 16.21 -27.63
C GLN A 454 -32.09 16.96 -28.21
N TYR A 455 -32.92 17.58 -27.37
CA TYR A 455 -34.06 18.40 -27.83
C TYR A 455 -33.61 19.62 -28.64
N TYR A 456 -32.60 20.38 -28.19
CA TYR A 456 -32.15 21.56 -28.93
C TYR A 456 -31.30 21.22 -30.16
N LEU A 457 -30.59 20.08 -30.14
CA LEU A 457 -29.76 19.62 -31.26
C LEU A 457 -30.46 18.64 -32.20
N GLN A 458 -31.75 18.35 -32.01
CA GLN A 458 -32.48 17.36 -32.82
C GLN A 458 -32.41 17.63 -34.34
N ALA A 459 -32.31 18.90 -34.74
CA ALA A 459 -32.17 19.31 -36.13
C ALA A 459 -30.81 18.92 -36.75
N GLU A 460 -29.75 18.80 -35.93
CA GLU A 460 -28.42 18.38 -36.37
C GLU A 460 -28.35 16.86 -36.60
N TYR A 461 -29.13 16.09 -35.83
CA TYR A 461 -29.12 14.62 -35.87
C TYR A 461 -30.20 14.01 -36.77
N SER A 462 -31.22 14.79 -37.18
CA SER A 462 -32.34 14.30 -37.98
C SER A 462 -32.83 15.35 -38.95
N VAL A 463 -32.69 15.07 -40.25
CA VAL A 463 -33.21 15.92 -41.33
C VAL A 463 -34.73 16.06 -41.23
N SER A 464 -35.44 15.02 -40.79
CA SER A 464 -36.89 15.09 -40.56
C SER A 464 -37.25 16.07 -39.44
N SER A 465 -36.47 16.09 -38.35
CA SER A 465 -36.66 17.05 -37.26
C SER A 465 -36.33 18.47 -37.72
N LEU A 466 -35.28 18.66 -38.54
CA LEU A 466 -34.98 19.96 -39.15
C LEU A 466 -36.12 20.46 -40.03
N ILE A 467 -36.65 19.60 -40.92
CA ILE A 467 -37.78 19.94 -41.80
C ILE A 467 -39.02 20.26 -40.97
N GLN A 468 -39.30 19.48 -39.92
CA GLN A 468 -40.44 19.71 -39.04
C GLN A 468 -40.30 21.04 -38.28
N ILE A 469 -39.15 21.31 -37.67
CA ILE A 469 -38.89 22.58 -37.00
C ILE A 469 -39.06 23.73 -37.99
N ARG A 470 -38.48 23.61 -39.20
CA ARG A 470 -38.62 24.63 -40.23
C ARG A 470 -40.08 24.83 -40.64
N HIS A 471 -40.83 23.75 -40.82
CA HIS A 471 -42.25 23.79 -41.13
C HIS A 471 -43.07 24.46 -40.03
N GLU A 472 -42.81 24.11 -38.76
CA GLU A 472 -43.44 24.74 -37.59
C GLU A 472 -43.21 26.25 -37.55
N TRP A 473 -42.00 26.72 -37.93
CA TRP A 473 -41.72 28.15 -38.09
C TRP A 473 -42.41 28.76 -39.32
N ASP A 474 -42.37 28.08 -40.46
CA ASP A 474 -42.93 28.58 -41.72
C ASP A 474 -44.46 28.76 -41.63
N ARG A 475 -45.16 27.97 -40.80
CA ARG A 475 -46.60 28.14 -40.52
C ARG A 475 -46.97 29.53 -40.00
N TYR A 476 -46.04 30.25 -39.35
CA TYR A 476 -46.25 31.60 -38.84
C TYR A 476 -45.86 32.70 -39.85
N LEU A 477 -45.25 32.33 -40.98
CA LEU A 477 -44.83 33.26 -42.04
C LEU A 477 -45.86 33.36 -43.18
N VAL A 478 -46.85 32.47 -43.20
CA VAL A 478 -47.88 32.45 -44.26
C VAL A 478 -49.03 33.42 -43.93
N PRO A 479 -49.61 34.12 -44.93
CA PRO A 479 -50.76 34.99 -44.71
C PRO A 479 -51.92 34.31 -43.98
N ALA A 480 -52.69 35.09 -43.24
CA ALA A 480 -53.76 34.62 -42.33
C ALA A 480 -54.84 33.75 -43.01
N ASP A 481 -54.95 33.83 -44.35
CA ASP A 481 -55.95 33.11 -45.13
C ASP A 481 -55.49 31.71 -45.60
N HIS A 482 -54.28 31.27 -45.21
CA HIS A 482 -53.76 29.96 -45.59
C HIS A 482 -54.24 28.84 -44.65
N PRO A 483 -54.83 27.73 -45.16
CA PRO A 483 -55.36 26.64 -44.33
C PRO A 483 -54.36 25.95 -43.38
N GLU A 484 -53.06 26.00 -43.68
CA GLU A 484 -52.00 25.44 -42.82
C GLU A 484 -51.27 26.50 -41.98
N GLY A 485 -51.68 27.76 -42.10
CA GLY A 485 -51.11 28.86 -41.33
C GLY A 485 -51.55 28.80 -39.86
N HIS A 486 -50.62 29.04 -38.95
CA HIS A 486 -50.95 29.33 -37.55
C HIS A 486 -50.57 30.78 -37.28
N PHE A 487 -51.52 31.56 -36.78
CA PHE A 487 -51.27 32.94 -36.39
C PHE A 487 -50.97 32.98 -34.89
N ILE A 488 -49.92 33.71 -34.49
CA ILE A 488 -49.70 34.01 -33.07
C ILE A 488 -50.88 34.90 -32.64
N PRO A 489 -51.70 34.52 -31.64
CA PRO A 489 -52.85 35.31 -31.25
C PRO A 489 -52.46 36.78 -31.01
N PRO A 490 -53.22 37.74 -31.55
CA PRO A 490 -52.91 39.16 -31.34
C PRO A 490 -52.89 39.44 -29.83
N GLY A 491 -51.75 39.94 -29.33
CA GLY A 491 -51.51 40.23 -27.90
C GLY A 491 -50.65 39.21 -27.14
N TRP A 492 -50.26 38.08 -27.73
CA TRP A 492 -49.35 37.12 -27.08
C TRP A 492 -47.86 37.51 -27.17
N VAL A 493 -47.48 38.25 -28.20
CA VAL A 493 -46.15 38.85 -28.32
C VAL A 493 -46.34 40.35 -28.33
N LEU A 494 -46.14 40.97 -27.18
CA LEU A 494 -46.03 42.42 -27.07
C LEU A 494 -44.63 42.81 -27.53
N PRO A 495 -44.47 43.59 -28.61
CA PRO A 495 -43.15 44.07 -28.98
C PRO A 495 -42.58 44.84 -27.78
N CYS A 496 -41.32 44.57 -27.46
CA CYS A 496 -40.63 45.34 -26.45
C CYS A 496 -40.66 46.82 -26.87
N PRO A 497 -40.82 47.76 -25.93
CA PRO A 497 -40.70 49.17 -26.27
C PRO A 497 -39.35 49.41 -26.97
N PRO A 498 -39.33 50.23 -28.03
CA PRO A 498 -38.14 50.43 -28.83
C PRO A 498 -36.99 50.89 -27.95
N SER A 499 -35.81 50.29 -28.16
CA SER A 499 -34.65 50.53 -27.30
C SER A 499 -34.15 51.97 -27.34
N ASN A 500 -34.52 52.73 -28.37
CA ASN A 500 -34.34 54.18 -28.45
C ASN A 500 -35.38 54.83 -29.38
N ASP A 501 -35.41 56.17 -29.37
CA ASP A 501 -36.35 56.98 -30.17
C ASP A 501 -36.13 56.86 -31.68
N VAL A 502 -34.92 56.49 -32.13
CA VAL A 502 -34.60 56.28 -33.55
C VAL A 502 -35.22 54.99 -34.09
N TRP A 503 -35.24 53.93 -33.29
CA TRP A 503 -35.95 52.69 -33.61
C TRP A 503 -37.46 52.86 -33.47
N ALA A 504 -37.91 53.72 -32.54
CA ALA A 504 -39.33 54.04 -32.38
C ALA A 504 -39.97 54.64 -33.64
N THR A 505 -39.20 55.38 -34.45
CA THR A 505 -39.72 55.97 -35.70
C THR A 505 -39.86 54.97 -36.84
N ALA A 506 -39.20 53.80 -36.77
CA ALA A 506 -39.21 52.78 -37.82
C ALA A 506 -40.31 51.72 -37.66
N VAL A 507 -40.93 51.59 -36.49
CA VAL A 507 -41.93 50.54 -36.15
C VAL A 507 -43.36 51.07 -36.22
N ARG A 508 -43.61 52.12 -37.02
CA ARG A 508 -44.89 52.84 -37.06
C ARG A 508 -45.81 52.42 -38.21
#